data_AF-A0A8H5RGK3-F1
#
_entry.id   AF-A0A8H5RGK3-F1
#
_cell.length_a   1.000
_cell.length_b   1.000
_cell.length_c   1.000
_cell.angle_alpha   90.00
_cell.angle_beta   90.00
_cell.angle_gamma   90.00
#
_symmetry.space_group_name_H-M   'P 1'
#
loop_
_entity.id
_entity.type
_entity.pdbx_description
1 polymer ?
#
loop_
_entity_poly.entity_id
_entity_poly.type
_entity_poly.pdbx_seq_one_letter_code
_entity_poly.pdbx_strand_id
1 'polypeptide(L)'
;MVQSWVKEKPWLPQDIGPKLPPFDGNLMDPNVKFLEALDVDSAHGIVVKAKIGRHFYAIKFFVDPPKAINTRDIYGHLGSWSCCDGFDWYFSPFENECRAFGRLKEQKAESIAVKVYVWVSLTAKQIRGKLGAASGRKMNEFPPGILYGIVKDWVEITPYHDLKQRDTYD
;
A
#
# COMPACT_ATOMS: atom_id res chain seq x y z
N MET A 1 28.14 -11.42 -23.02
CA MET A 1 27.79 -11.26 -21.59
C MET A 1 26.62 -10.31 -21.50
N VAL A 2 25.44 -10.79 -21.09
CA VAL A 2 24.25 -9.96 -20.94
C VAL A 2 24.31 -9.33 -19.54
N GLN A 3 24.57 -8.02 -19.47
CA GLN A 3 24.42 -7.26 -18.24
C GLN A 3 22.92 -7.24 -17.89
N SER A 4 22.52 -8.04 -16.89
CA SER A 4 21.18 -7.97 -16.33
C SER A 4 21.09 -6.70 -15.49
N TRP A 5 20.42 -5.68 -16.02
CA TRP A 5 20.03 -4.51 -15.25
C TRP A 5 18.86 -4.89 -14.35
N VAL A 6 19.14 -5.62 -13.27
CA VAL A 6 18.25 -5.60 -12.11
C VAL A 6 18.43 -4.21 -11.54
N LYS A 7 17.46 -3.31 -11.79
CA LYS A 7 17.36 -2.05 -11.06
C LYS A 7 17.18 -2.41 -9.58
N GLU A 8 18.27 -2.51 -8.84
CA GLU A 8 18.23 -2.53 -7.38
C GLU A 8 17.44 -1.30 -6.94
N LYS A 9 16.32 -1.55 -6.26
CA LYS A 9 15.43 -0.51 -5.75
C LYS A 9 16.18 0.15 -4.59
N PRO A 10 16.70 1.39 -4.72
CA PRO A 10 17.63 1.95 -3.75
C PRO A 10 17.01 2.28 -2.38
N TRP A 11 15.71 2.02 -2.18
CA TRP A 11 14.92 2.71 -1.15
C TRP A 11 14.07 1.78 -0.28
N LEU A 12 14.07 0.46 -0.54
CA LEU A 12 13.54 -0.46 0.47
C LEU A 12 14.69 -0.77 1.43
N PRO A 13 14.48 -0.73 2.75
CA PRO A 13 15.43 -1.28 3.70
C PRO A 13 15.82 -2.67 3.19
N GLN A 14 17.12 -2.87 2.98
CA GLN A 14 17.64 -4.19 2.62
C GLN A 14 17.51 -5.18 3.78
N ASP A 15 16.85 -4.76 4.87
CA ASP A 15 16.61 -5.54 6.07
C ASP A 15 16.08 -6.93 5.74
N ILE A 16 16.70 -7.87 6.46
CA ILE A 16 16.35 -9.28 6.47
C ILE A 16 15.03 -9.38 7.22
N GLY A 17 13.95 -9.73 6.51
CA GLY A 17 12.65 -9.86 7.15
C GLY A 17 11.55 -10.32 6.21
N PRO A 18 10.42 -10.77 6.78
CA PRO A 18 9.25 -11.15 6.01
C PRO A 18 8.72 -9.94 5.28
N LYS A 19 8.47 -10.10 4.00
CA LYS A 19 7.88 -9.07 3.15
C LYS A 19 7.07 -9.73 2.06
N LEU A 20 6.06 -9.02 1.58
CA LEU A 20 5.34 -9.44 0.39
C LEU A 20 6.28 -9.39 -0.82
N PRO A 21 6.11 -10.30 -1.80
CA PRO A 21 6.82 -10.18 -3.07
C PRO A 21 6.28 -8.99 -3.87
N PRO A 22 7.11 -8.37 -4.72
CA PRO A 22 6.62 -7.37 -5.67
C PRO A 22 5.68 -8.03 -6.68
N PHE A 23 4.69 -7.28 -7.15
CA PHE A 23 3.90 -7.67 -8.30
C PHE A 23 4.79 -7.74 -9.53
N ASP A 24 4.78 -8.89 -10.20
CA ASP A 24 5.52 -9.20 -11.41
C ASP A 24 4.76 -8.84 -12.69
N GLY A 25 3.45 -8.61 -12.60
CA GLY A 25 2.59 -8.20 -13.70
C GLY A 25 2.60 -6.69 -13.99
N ASN A 26 1.86 -6.30 -15.03
CA ASN A 26 1.69 -4.91 -15.44
C ASN A 26 0.30 -4.39 -15.05
N LEU A 27 0.21 -3.57 -13.99
CA LEU A 27 -1.07 -2.94 -13.60
C LEU A 27 -1.57 -1.91 -14.63
N MET A 28 -0.74 -1.48 -15.57
CA MET A 28 -1.16 -0.59 -16.66
C MET A 28 -1.77 -1.33 -17.84
N ASP A 29 -1.75 -2.67 -17.83
CA ASP A 29 -2.37 -3.49 -18.87
C ASP A 29 -3.86 -3.12 -19.06
N PRO A 30 -4.37 -2.99 -20.31
CA PRO A 30 -5.77 -2.63 -20.57
C PRO A 30 -6.81 -3.53 -19.88
N ASN A 31 -6.47 -4.78 -19.59
CA ASN A 31 -7.34 -5.74 -18.91
C ASN A 31 -7.41 -5.53 -17.39
N VAL A 32 -6.53 -4.70 -16.83
CA VAL A 32 -6.59 -4.24 -15.44
C VAL A 32 -7.43 -2.97 -15.37
N LYS A 33 -8.56 -3.03 -14.66
CA LYS A 33 -9.50 -1.91 -14.52
C LYS A 33 -9.55 -1.46 -13.07
N PHE A 34 -9.32 -0.18 -12.81
CA PHE A 34 -9.60 0.42 -11.51
C PHE A 34 -11.03 0.95 -11.57
N LEU A 35 -11.89 0.45 -10.69
CA LEU A 35 -13.33 0.65 -10.78
C LEU A 35 -13.78 1.83 -9.93
N GLU A 36 -13.31 1.87 -8.69
CA GLU A 36 -13.67 2.91 -7.73
C GLU A 36 -12.53 3.09 -6.73
N ALA A 37 -12.32 4.34 -6.31
CA ALA A 37 -11.61 4.65 -5.08
C ALA A 37 -12.65 4.76 -3.96
N LEU A 38 -12.47 3.97 -2.90
CA LEU A 38 -13.39 3.95 -1.78
C LEU A 38 -13.20 5.17 -0.88
N ASP A 39 -14.34 5.73 -0.48
CA ASP A 39 -14.46 6.71 0.59
C ASP A 39 -14.56 6.01 1.95
N VAL A 40 -13.46 5.39 2.35
CA VAL A 40 -13.29 4.87 3.70
C VAL A 40 -12.27 5.76 4.40
N ASP A 41 -12.51 6.09 5.66
CA ASP A 41 -11.52 6.74 6.50
C ASP A 41 -10.43 5.71 6.80
N SER A 42 -9.56 5.51 5.82
CA SER A 42 -8.42 4.61 5.95
C SER A 42 -7.26 5.49 6.35
N ALA A 43 -6.94 5.43 7.65
CA ALA A 43 -5.99 6.29 8.36
C ALA A 43 -4.68 6.61 7.62
N HIS A 44 -4.24 5.78 6.66
CA HIS A 44 -2.95 5.90 5.98
C HIS A 44 -2.98 5.64 4.46
N GLY A 45 -4.14 5.64 3.81
CA GLY A 45 -4.19 5.28 2.40
C GLY A 45 -5.56 5.31 1.75
N ILE A 46 -5.55 5.24 0.44
CA ILE A 46 -6.75 5.18 -0.41
C ILE A 46 -6.90 3.76 -0.91
N VAL A 47 -8.07 3.16 -0.69
CA VAL A 47 -8.39 1.81 -1.19
C VAL A 47 -9.04 1.92 -2.55
N VAL A 48 -8.47 1.25 -3.55
CA VAL A 48 -9.01 1.17 -4.91
C VAL A 48 -9.52 -0.24 -5.16
N LYS A 49 -10.79 -0.36 -5.56
CA LYS A 49 -11.32 -1.62 -6.10
C LYS A 49 -10.81 -1.79 -7.52
N ALA A 50 -10.14 -2.90 -7.79
CA ALA A 50 -9.59 -3.23 -9.09
C ALA A 50 -10.15 -4.57 -9.58
N LYS A 51 -10.32 -4.70 -10.90
CA LYS A 51 -10.59 -5.96 -11.57
C LYS A 51 -9.37 -6.36 -12.38
N ILE A 52 -8.82 -7.54 -12.08
CA ILE A 52 -7.69 -8.14 -12.79
C ILE A 52 -8.17 -9.50 -13.30
N GLY A 53 -8.33 -9.62 -14.61
CA GLY A 53 -8.96 -10.79 -15.21
C GLY A 53 -10.42 -10.96 -14.75
N ARG A 54 -10.72 -12.07 -14.08
CA ARG A 54 -12.07 -12.42 -13.59
C ARG A 54 -12.30 -12.08 -12.11
N HIS A 55 -11.25 -11.67 -11.39
CA HIS A 55 -11.31 -11.46 -9.96
C HIS A 55 -11.30 -9.97 -9.60
N PHE A 56 -11.91 -9.65 -8.47
CA PHE A 56 -11.85 -8.33 -7.85
C PHE A 56 -10.82 -8.33 -6.73
N TYR A 57 -10.10 -7.22 -6.63
CA TYR A 57 -9.06 -6.99 -5.65
C TYR A 57 -9.25 -5.63 -5.01
N ALA A 58 -8.81 -5.50 -3.76
CA ALA A 58 -8.57 -4.22 -3.13
C ALA A 58 -7.08 -3.86 -3.27
N ILE A 59 -6.77 -2.67 -3.76
CA ILE A 59 -5.42 -2.11 -3.79
C ILE A 59 -5.39 -0.91 -2.84
N LYS A 60 -4.79 -1.06 -1.67
CA LYS A 60 -4.59 0.05 -0.73
C LYS A 60 -3.32 0.78 -1.14
N PHE A 61 -3.45 1.99 -1.67
CA PHE A 61 -2.32 2.89 -1.95
C PHE A 61 -2.05 3.75 -0.72
N PHE A 62 -0.83 3.71 -0.22
CA PHE A 62 -0.43 4.45 0.97
C PHE A 62 -0.03 5.86 0.53
N VAL A 63 -0.76 6.85 1.04
CA VAL A 63 -0.54 8.27 0.71
C VAL A 63 0.40 8.95 1.71
N ASP A 64 0.67 8.31 2.84
CA ASP A 64 1.59 8.81 3.86
C ASP A 64 3.01 8.27 3.67
N PRO A 65 3.99 9.18 3.61
CA PRO A 65 5.26 8.99 4.31
C PRO A 65 5.77 10.28 5.01
N PRO A 66 6.74 10.23 5.93
CA PRO A 66 6.75 9.70 7.29
C PRO A 66 6.61 10.82 8.36
N LYS A 67 5.93 11.95 8.09
CA LYS A 67 5.91 13.05 9.07
C LYS A 67 5.06 12.79 10.32
N ALA A 68 4.23 11.74 10.33
CA ALA A 68 3.36 11.45 11.47
C ALA A 68 4.15 10.97 12.70
N ILE A 69 5.33 10.37 12.49
CA ILE A 69 6.20 9.95 13.59
C ILE A 69 7.38 10.92 13.60
N ASN A 70 7.33 11.92 14.48
CA ASN A 70 8.51 12.68 14.79
C ASN A 70 9.45 11.79 15.61
N THR A 71 10.24 10.98 14.92
CA THR A 71 11.22 10.07 15.51
C THR A 71 12.24 10.82 16.38
N ARG A 72 12.43 12.14 16.14
CA ARG A 72 13.23 13.02 17.00
C ARG A 72 12.61 13.22 18.38
N ASP A 73 11.27 13.34 18.45
CA ASP A 73 10.56 13.54 19.71
C ASP A 73 10.50 12.23 20.53
N ILE A 74 10.43 11.09 19.85
CA ILE A 74 10.31 9.77 20.50
C ILE A 74 11.67 9.24 20.96
N TYR A 75 12.72 9.41 20.14
CA TYR A 75 14.01 8.74 20.35
C TYR A 75 15.20 9.68 20.65
N GLY A 76 15.00 11.01 20.62
CA GLY A 76 15.98 12.00 21.06
C GLY A 76 17.12 12.33 20.06
N HIS A 77 17.86 13.40 20.35
CA HIS A 77 18.85 14.04 19.47
C HIS A 77 20.25 13.38 19.48
N LEU A 78 20.40 12.11 19.10
CA LEU A 78 21.74 11.53 18.92
C LEU A 78 22.20 11.60 17.45
N GLY A 79 23.34 12.26 17.24
CA GLY A 79 23.82 12.81 15.96
C GLY A 79 24.42 11.82 14.96
N SER A 80 23.64 10.87 14.45
CA SER A 80 24.04 9.99 13.32
C SER A 80 23.00 10.04 12.19
N TRP A 81 23.11 11.05 11.31
CA TRP A 81 22.00 11.52 10.47
C TRP A 81 22.07 11.13 8.97
N SER A 82 22.81 10.09 8.59
CA SER A 82 22.69 9.47 7.25
C SER A 82 21.79 8.21 7.22
N CYS A 83 21.27 7.79 8.38
CA CYS A 83 20.46 6.58 8.59
C CYS A 83 18.93 6.84 8.64
N CYS A 84 18.51 8.11 8.70
CA CYS A 84 17.14 8.49 9.08
C CYS A 84 16.07 8.08 8.07
N ASP A 85 16.35 8.14 6.76
CA ASP A 85 15.34 7.81 5.75
C ASP A 85 14.94 6.33 5.79
N GLY A 86 15.90 5.43 6.04
CA GLY A 86 15.62 4.00 6.19
C GLY A 86 14.82 3.70 7.46
N PHE A 87 15.11 4.42 8.55
CA PHE A 87 14.39 4.29 9.82
C PHE A 87 12.95 4.81 9.70
N ASP A 88 12.76 6.01 9.17
CA ASP A 88 11.44 6.60 8.96
C ASP A 88 10.58 5.74 8.00
N TRP A 89 11.21 5.14 6.99
CA TRP A 89 10.56 4.22 6.08
C TRP A 89 10.17 2.90 6.75
N TYR A 90 11.01 2.33 7.62
CA TYR A 90 10.70 1.11 8.38
C TYR A 90 9.41 1.22 9.18
N PHE A 91 9.11 2.42 9.71
CA PHE A 91 7.88 2.71 10.43
C PHE A 91 6.75 3.25 9.55
N SER A 92 6.94 3.32 8.24
CA SER A 92 5.88 3.74 7.33
C SER A 92 4.69 2.76 7.40
N PRO A 93 3.45 3.24 7.25
CA PRO A 93 2.27 2.38 7.18
C PRO A 93 2.39 1.28 6.12
N PHE A 94 3.03 1.59 4.98
CA PHE A 94 3.29 0.61 3.93
C PHE A 94 4.22 -0.51 4.40
N GLU A 95 5.39 -0.19 4.97
CA GLU A 95 6.35 -1.20 5.44
C GLU A 95 5.78 -2.05 6.57
N ASN A 96 5.11 -1.41 7.54
CA ASN A 96 4.47 -2.12 8.64
C ASN A 96 3.46 -3.16 8.13
N GLU A 97 2.59 -2.75 7.20
CA GLU A 97 1.57 -3.64 6.64
C GLU A 97 2.18 -4.73 5.74
N CYS A 98 3.19 -4.38 4.94
CA CYS A 98 3.94 -5.32 4.10
C CYS A 98 4.63 -6.41 4.94
N ARG A 99 5.26 -6.01 6.06
CA ARG A 99 5.94 -6.94 7.00
C ARG A 99 4.96 -7.80 7.76
N ALA A 100 3.84 -7.24 8.22
CA ALA A 100 2.80 -7.99 8.91
C ALA A 100 2.25 -9.11 8.03
N PHE A 101 1.82 -8.80 6.80
CA PHE A 101 1.33 -9.83 5.87
C PHE A 101 2.45 -10.75 5.37
N GLY A 102 3.67 -10.25 5.20
CA GLY A 102 4.84 -11.06 4.92
C GLY A 102 5.06 -12.14 5.98
N ARG A 103 4.90 -11.80 7.27
CA ARG A 103 5.05 -12.74 8.38
C ARG A 103 3.93 -13.77 8.38
N LEU A 104 2.68 -13.37 8.10
CA LEU A 104 1.55 -14.31 7.97
C LEU A 104 1.81 -15.35 6.87
N LYS A 105 2.37 -14.94 5.72
CA LYS A 105 2.76 -15.86 4.65
C LYS A 105 3.84 -16.85 5.07
N GLU A 106 4.91 -16.34 5.69
CA GLU A 106 6.03 -17.17 6.15
C GLU A 106 5.57 -18.23 7.18
N GLN A 107 4.67 -17.85 8.08
CA GLN A 107 4.10 -18.73 9.10
C GLN A 107 2.93 -19.59 8.60
N LYS A 108 2.55 -19.48 7.31
CA LYS A 108 1.37 -20.14 6.73
C LYS A 108 0.07 -19.87 7.49
N ALA A 109 -0.04 -18.68 8.07
CA ALA A 109 -1.16 -18.23 8.91
C ALA A 109 -2.08 -17.25 8.17
N GLU A 110 -2.09 -17.24 6.84
CA GLU A 110 -2.90 -16.31 6.03
C GLU A 110 -4.41 -16.45 6.28
N SER A 111 -4.88 -17.55 6.87
CA SER A 111 -6.29 -17.81 7.17
C SER A 111 -6.89 -16.87 8.22
N ILE A 112 -6.08 -16.16 9.01
CA ILE A 112 -6.57 -15.26 10.07
C ILE A 112 -6.75 -13.81 9.59
N ALA A 113 -6.50 -13.53 8.32
CA ALA A 113 -6.63 -12.20 7.73
C ALA A 113 -7.16 -12.28 6.29
N VAL A 114 -7.51 -11.12 5.72
CA VAL A 114 -7.78 -11.04 4.27
C VAL A 114 -6.55 -11.48 3.50
N LYS A 115 -6.73 -12.34 2.50
CA LYS A 115 -5.62 -12.83 1.68
C LYS A 115 -4.93 -11.68 0.96
N VAL A 116 -3.61 -11.62 1.10
CA VAL A 116 -2.76 -10.60 0.49
C VAL A 116 -1.80 -11.29 -0.47
N TYR A 117 -1.53 -10.67 -1.62
CA TYR A 117 -0.76 -11.30 -2.68
C TYR A 117 0.65 -10.72 -2.77
N VAL A 118 0.71 -9.42 -3.05
CA VAL A 118 1.91 -8.73 -3.51
C VAL A 118 1.83 -7.25 -3.12
N TRP A 119 2.96 -6.56 -3.21
CA TRP A 119 2.98 -5.09 -3.23
C TRP A 119 3.19 -4.56 -4.65
N VAL A 120 2.70 -3.34 -4.90
CA VAL A 120 2.75 -2.65 -6.20
C VAL A 120 3.27 -1.22 -6.01
N SER A 121 3.76 -0.61 -7.08
CA SER A 121 4.11 0.81 -7.09
C SER A 121 3.59 1.46 -8.36
N LEU A 122 2.81 2.53 -8.21
CA LEU A 122 2.28 3.32 -9.33
C LEU A 122 2.40 4.81 -9.02
N THR A 123 2.53 5.62 -10.07
CA THR A 123 2.43 7.07 -9.92
C THR A 123 0.98 7.50 -9.72
N ALA A 124 0.76 8.61 -9.02
CA ALA A 124 -0.57 9.21 -8.91
C ALA A 124 -1.24 9.45 -10.29
N LYS A 125 -0.44 9.81 -11.31
CA LYS A 125 -0.92 9.96 -12.70
C LYS A 125 -1.44 8.64 -13.28
N GLN A 126 -0.73 7.54 -13.04
CA GLN A 126 -1.14 6.21 -13.50
C GLN A 126 -2.44 5.76 -12.81
N ILE A 127 -2.54 5.94 -11.50
CA ILE A 127 -3.73 5.59 -10.72
C ILE A 127 -4.94 6.39 -11.21
N ARG A 128 -4.80 7.71 -11.34
CA ARG A 128 -5.84 8.60 -11.88
C ARG A 128 -6.25 8.20 -13.31
N GLY A 129 -5.27 7.89 -14.16
CA GLY A 129 -5.54 7.46 -15.53
C GLY A 129 -6.35 6.16 -15.60
N LYS A 130 -6.17 5.26 -14.63
CA LYS A 130 -6.93 4.00 -14.54
C LYS A 130 -8.32 4.16 -13.93
N LEU A 131 -8.50 5.06 -12.96
CA LEU A 131 -9.81 5.35 -12.37
C LEU A 131 -10.75 6.11 -13.33
N GLY A 132 -10.20 6.86 -14.28
CA GLY A 132 -10.98 7.63 -15.26
C GLY A 132 -11.85 8.73 -14.60
N ALA A 133 -12.81 9.27 -15.36
CA ALA A 133 -13.71 10.35 -14.90
C ALA A 133 -14.93 9.86 -14.09
N ALA A 134 -15.14 8.54 -14.00
CA ALA A 134 -16.30 7.92 -13.36
C ALA A 134 -16.14 7.71 -11.84
N SER A 135 -14.93 7.91 -11.30
CA SER A 135 -14.71 7.84 -9.85
C SER A 135 -15.35 9.06 -9.18
N GLY A 136 -16.42 8.84 -8.42
CA GLY A 136 -17.25 9.89 -7.79
C GLY A 136 -16.57 10.77 -6.73
N ARG A 137 -15.24 10.71 -6.58
CA ARG A 137 -14.46 11.54 -5.65
C ARG A 137 -13.25 12.20 -6.31
N LYS A 138 -12.89 13.37 -5.78
CA LYS A 138 -11.87 14.28 -6.33
C LYS A 138 -10.53 13.55 -6.46
N MET A 139 -10.05 13.40 -7.70
CA MET A 139 -8.71 12.92 -8.10
C MET A 139 -7.52 13.62 -7.40
N ASN A 140 -7.79 14.67 -6.62
CA ASN A 140 -6.82 15.54 -5.94
C ASN A 140 -6.24 14.94 -4.65
N GLU A 141 -6.73 13.79 -4.17
CA GLU A 141 -6.28 13.17 -2.90
C GLU A 141 -5.00 12.33 -3.03
N PHE A 142 -4.64 11.87 -4.22
CA PHE A 142 -3.36 11.19 -4.41
C PHE A 142 -2.21 12.20 -4.41
N PRO A 143 -1.23 12.14 -3.49
CA PRO A 143 -0.08 13.03 -3.52
C PRO A 143 0.76 12.78 -4.78
N PRO A 144 1.47 13.80 -5.29
CA PRO A 144 2.37 13.61 -6.42
C PRO A 144 3.49 12.63 -6.06
N GLY A 145 3.97 11.88 -7.06
CA GLY A 145 5.06 10.93 -6.90
C GLY A 145 4.63 9.47 -7.06
N ILE A 146 5.49 8.57 -6.58
CA ILE A 146 5.25 7.13 -6.56
C ILE A 146 4.51 6.78 -5.28
N LEU A 147 3.41 6.06 -5.42
CA LEU A 147 2.63 5.49 -4.35
C LEU A 147 2.86 3.99 -4.33
N TYR A 148 3.12 3.46 -3.14
CA TYR A 148 3.18 2.04 -2.90
C TYR A 148 1.80 1.54 -2.51
N GLY A 149 1.48 0.30 -2.88
CA GLY A 149 0.23 -0.30 -2.49
C GLY A 149 0.33 -1.79 -2.25
N ILE A 150 -0.66 -2.31 -1.55
CA ILE A 150 -0.78 -3.74 -1.23
C ILE A 150 -2.04 -4.28 -1.91
N VAL A 151 -1.88 -5.39 -2.65
CA VAL A 151 -2.97 -6.05 -3.37
C VAL A 151 -3.56 -7.16 -2.49
N LYS A 152 -4.85 -7.05 -2.21
CA LYS A 152 -5.61 -7.96 -1.35
C LYS A 152 -6.84 -8.49 -2.08
N ASP A 153 -7.39 -9.59 -1.60
CA ASP A 153 -8.73 -10.01 -2.00
C ASP A 153 -9.74 -8.90 -1.73
N TRP A 154 -10.66 -8.70 -2.68
CA TRP A 154 -11.82 -7.86 -2.43
C TRP A 154 -12.78 -8.57 -1.47
N VAL A 155 -13.17 -7.87 -0.42
CA VAL A 155 -14.21 -8.31 0.52
C VAL A 155 -15.39 -7.36 0.36
N GLU A 156 -16.59 -7.90 0.14
CA GLU A 156 -17.79 -7.08 0.05
C GLU A 156 -18.04 -6.38 1.38
N ILE A 157 -18.14 -5.05 1.34
CA ILE A 157 -18.40 -4.23 2.51
C ILE A 157 -19.83 -4.54 2.97
N THR A 158 -19.94 -5.18 4.12
CA THR A 158 -21.24 -5.39 4.77
C THR A 158 -21.62 -4.08 5.48
N PRO A 159 -22.86 -3.60 5.37
CA PRO A 159 -23.31 -2.45 6.14
C PRO A 159 -23.04 -2.70 7.63
N TYR A 160 -22.46 -1.70 8.31
CA TYR A 160 -22.39 -1.74 9.77
C TYR A 160 -23.80 -1.92 10.33
N HIS A 161 -23.96 -2.82 11.29
CA HIS A 161 -25.23 -2.99 11.99
C HIS A 161 -25.55 -1.78 12.88
N ASP A 162 -24.52 -1.04 13.30
CA ASP A 162 -24.63 0.21 14.06
C ASP A 162 -23.59 1.21 13.53
N LEU A 163 -24.05 2.39 13.08
CA LEU A 163 -23.19 3.47 12.60
C LEU A 163 -22.20 3.95 13.68
N LYS A 164 -22.50 3.76 14.96
CA LYS A 164 -21.59 4.10 16.08
C LYS A 164 -20.35 3.20 16.16
N GLN A 165 -20.39 2.00 15.55
CA GLN A 165 -19.21 1.15 15.48
C GLN A 165 -18.14 1.76 14.59
N ARG A 166 -18.53 2.53 13.57
CA ARG A 166 -17.59 3.21 12.69
C ARG A 166 -16.70 4.19 13.47
N ASP A 167 -17.30 5.04 14.29
CA ASP A 167 -16.58 6.02 15.12
C ASP A 167 -15.69 5.38 16.22
N THR A 168 -15.87 4.09 16.50
CA THR A 168 -15.14 3.38 17.57
C THR A 168 -13.95 2.57 17.05
N TYR A 169 -13.98 2.15 15.78
CA TYR A 169 -13.02 1.19 15.23
C TYR A 169 -12.28 1.68 13.97
N ASP A 170 -12.74 2.77 13.33
CA ASP A 170 -11.99 3.53 12.33
C ASP A 170 -11.21 4.67 13.02
#